data_AF-A0A957WJL0-F1
#
_entry.id   AF-A0A957WJL0-F1
#
_cell.length_a   1.000
_cell.length_b   1.000
_cell.length_c   1.000
_cell.angle_alpha   90.00
_cell.angle_beta   90.00
_cell.angle_gamma   90.00
#
_symmetry.space_group_name_H-M   'P 1'
#
loop_
_entity.id
_entity.type
_entity.pdbx_description
1 polymer ?
#
loop_
_entity_poly.entity_id
_entity_poly.type
_entity_poly.pdbx_seq_one_letter_code
_entity_poly.pdbx_strand_id
1 'polypeptide(L)' 'MATINPFKLIYATQVKGHLKTIDQKYHSLIRREIENQLRFEPNIETRNRKPLTRSVEFEADWELRCGPNNRFR' A
#
# COMPACT_ATOMS: atom_id res chain seq x y z
N MET A 1 -13.76 -6.79 -24.29
CA MET A 1 -13.43 -6.44 -22.89
C MET A 1 -11.94 -6.15 -22.84
N ALA A 2 -11.52 -4.95 -22.43
CA ALA A 2 -10.10 -4.63 -22.32
C ALA A 2 -9.48 -5.48 -21.20
N THR A 3 -8.42 -6.22 -21.51
CA THR A 3 -7.66 -6.99 -20.51
C THR A 3 -6.93 -6.01 -19.60
N ILE A 4 -7.35 -5.93 -18.34
CA ILE A 4 -6.62 -5.16 -17.32
C ILE A 4 -5.34 -5.92 -17.01
N ASN A 5 -4.22 -5.44 -17.54
CA ASN A 5 -2.91 -6.02 -17.25
C ASN A 5 -2.46 -5.60 -15.84
N PRO A 6 -1.96 -6.54 -15.02
CA PRO A 6 -1.51 -6.22 -13.69
C PRO A 6 -0.25 -5.35 -13.72
N PHE A 7 -0.23 -4.32 -12.89
CA PHE A 7 0.97 -3.54 -12.61
C PHE A 7 2.00 -4.37 -11.85
N LYS A 8 3.29 -4.18 -12.19
CA LYS A 8 4.41 -4.72 -11.42
C LYS A 8 4.67 -3.82 -10.21
N LEU A 9 4.61 -4.40 -9.02
CA LEU A 9 4.89 -3.69 -7.78
C LEU A 9 6.38 -3.74 -7.46
N ILE A 10 6.97 -2.56 -7.23
CA ILE A 10 8.37 -2.40 -6.84
C ILE A 10 8.39 -1.69 -5.49
N TYR A 11 9.09 -2.27 -4.52
CA TYR A 11 9.19 -1.71 -3.17
C TYR A 11 10.45 -0.85 -3.05
N ALA A 12 10.30 0.36 -2.52
CA ALA A 12 11.41 1.19 -2.12
C ALA A 12 12.22 0.52 -1.00
N THR A 13 13.52 0.82 -0.90
CA THR A 13 14.41 0.18 0.08
C THR A 13 13.98 0.44 1.52
N GLN A 14 13.39 1.62 1.77
CA GLN A 14 12.84 2.05 3.06
C GLN A 14 11.71 1.13 3.56
N VAL A 15 10.94 0.51 2.65
CA VAL A 15 9.83 -0.39 3.01
C VAL A 15 10.33 -1.56 3.86
N LYS A 16 11.54 -2.07 3.59
CA LYS A 16 12.13 -3.14 4.40
C LYS A 16 12.41 -2.68 5.83
N GLY A 17 12.82 -1.43 6.02
CA GLY A 17 13.02 -0.83 7.33
C GLY A 17 11.70 -0.71 8.10
N HIS A 18 10.65 -0.19 7.44
CA HIS A 18 9.32 -0.07 8.04
C HIS A 18 8.71 -1.43 8.40
N LEU A 19 8.86 -2.44 7.55
CA LEU A 19 8.34 -3.78 7.86
C LEU A 19 9.05 -4.40 9.08
N LYS A 20 10.33 -4.12 9.31
CA LYS A 20 11.06 -4.65 10.49
C LYS A 20 10.53 -4.10 11.82
N THR A 21 9.92 -2.91 11.83
CA THR A 21 9.33 -2.33 13.05
C THR A 21 7.94 -2.90 13.35
N ILE A 22 7.34 -3.61 12.40
CA ILE A 22 6.04 -4.26 12.52
C ILE A 22 6.25 -5.74 12.84
N ASP A 23 5.47 -6.26 13.79
CA ASP A 23 5.44 -7.69 14.12
C ASP A 23 5.22 -8.55 12.85
N GLN A 24 6.07 -9.56 12.69
CA GLN A 24 6.13 -10.44 11.52
C GLN A 24 4.79 -11.07 11.16
N LYS A 25 3.91 -11.31 12.15
CA LYS A 25 2.58 -11.87 11.90
C LYS A 25 1.69 -11.01 10.99
N TYR A 26 2.03 -9.72 10.82
CA TYR A 26 1.31 -8.81 9.92
C TYR A 26 1.94 -8.66 8.54
N HIS A 27 3.14 -9.19 8.30
CA HIS A 27 3.84 -8.98 7.03
C HIS A 27 3.08 -9.57 5.84
N SER A 28 2.48 -10.75 6.02
CA SER A 28 1.64 -11.39 4.99
C SER A 28 0.38 -10.58 4.70
N LEU A 29 -0.26 -10.04 5.74
CA LEU A 29 -1.43 -9.17 5.62
C LEU A 29 -1.08 -7.91 4.81
N ILE A 30 -0.01 -7.20 5.20
CA ILE A 30 0.41 -5.96 4.54
C ILE A 30 0.73 -6.23 3.08
N ARG A 31 1.50 -7.28 2.77
CA ARG A 31 1.81 -7.66 1.39
C ARG A 31 0.55 -7.91 0.57
N ARG A 32 -0.38 -8.69 1.12
CA ARG A 32 -1.64 -9.02 0.44
C ARG A 32 -2.49 -7.78 0.17
N GLU A 33 -2.63 -6.88 1.14
CA GLU A 33 -3.42 -5.67 0.94
C GLU A 33 -2.77 -4.71 -0.08
N ILE A 34 -1.44 -4.62 -0.10
CA ILE A 34 -0.71 -3.89 -1.14
C ILE A 34 -1.00 -4.47 -2.53
N GLU A 35 -0.92 -5.79 -2.68
CA GLU A 35 -1.21 -6.44 -3.97
C GLU A 35 -2.68 -6.22 -4.39
N ASN A 36 -3.62 -6.39 -3.47
CA ASN A 36 -5.05 -6.22 -3.75
C ASN A 36 -5.41 -4.80 -4.20
N GLN A 37 -4.83 -3.78 -3.57
CA GLN A 37 -5.18 -2.38 -3.86
C GLN A 37 -4.37 -1.79 -5.04
N LEU A 38 -3.17 -2.29 -5.33
CA LEU A 38 -2.27 -1.64 -6.29
C LEU A 38 -2.15 -2.37 -7.64
N ARG A 39 -2.47 -3.67 -7.69
CA ARG A 39 -2.12 -4.51 -8.85
C ARG A 39 -2.93 -4.20 -10.11
N PHE A 40 -4.16 -3.70 -9.99
CA PHE A 40 -5.03 -3.47 -11.15
C PHE A 40 -5.47 -2.02 -11.29
N GLU A 41 -5.87 -1.40 -10.18
CA GLU A 41 -6.43 -0.05 -10.17
C GLU A 41 -5.67 0.84 -9.18
N PRO A 42 -4.37 1.08 -9.40
CA PRO A 42 -3.63 1.88 -8.45
C PRO A 42 -4.24 3.28 -8.37
N ASN A 43 -4.40 4.02 -9.45
CA ASN A 43 -4.78 5.44 -9.32
C ASN A 43 -6.26 5.70 -8.99
N ILE A 44 -7.00 4.68 -8.52
CA ILE A 44 -8.40 4.79 -8.11
C ILE A 44 -8.49 4.88 -6.59
N GLU A 45 -9.25 5.87 -6.11
CA GLU A 45 -9.53 6.03 -4.69
C GLU A 45 -10.47 4.92 -4.20
N THR A 46 -10.14 4.29 -3.07
CA THR A 46 -10.98 3.27 -2.43
C THR A 46 -11.24 3.65 -0.97
N ARG A 47 -11.97 2.79 -0.24
CA ARG A 47 -12.12 2.95 1.22
C ARG A 47 -10.77 2.88 1.94
N ASN A 48 -9.85 2.05 1.43
CA ASN A 48 -8.56 1.74 2.05
C ASN A 48 -7.37 2.33 1.28
N ARG A 49 -7.63 3.13 0.24
CA ARG A 49 -6.62 3.87 -0.51
C ARG A 49 -7.09 5.30 -0.71
N LYS A 50 -6.37 6.27 -0.14
CA LYS A 50 -6.73 7.69 -0.22
C LYS A 50 -5.55 8.52 -0.73
N PRO A 51 -5.79 9.54 -1.55
CA PRO A 51 -4.72 10.48 -1.89
C PRO A 51 -4.29 11.23 -0.62
N LEU A 52 -2.98 11.43 -0.47
CA LEU A 52 -2.44 12.24 0.62
C LEU A 52 -2.69 13.72 0.32
N THR A 53 -3.33 14.41 1.25
CA THR A 53 -3.62 15.86 1.11
C THR A 53 -2.49 16.74 1.63
N ARG A 54 -1.54 16.15 2.37
CA ARG A 54 -0.36 16.83 2.91
C ARG A 54 0.87 16.11 2.42
N SER A 55 1.87 16.87 1.97
CA SER A 55 3.19 16.33 1.66
C SER A 55 3.77 15.67 2.90
N VAL A 56 4.12 14.39 2.77
CA VAL A 56 4.86 13.65 3.77
C VAL A 56 6.35 13.63 3.39
N GLU A 57 7.21 13.36 4.37
CA GLU A 57 8.67 13.35 4.22
C GLU A 57 9.19 12.41 3.10
N PHE A 58 8.36 11.47 2.65
CA PHE A 58 8.72 10.42 1.69
C PHE A 58 8.15 10.62 0.27
N GLU A 59 7.70 11.84 -0.09
CA GLU A 59 7.14 12.14 -1.42
C GLU A 59 5.99 11.18 -1.83
N ALA A 60 5.25 10.65 -0.87
CA ALA A 60 4.14 9.75 -1.17
C ALA A 60 2.89 10.56 -1.56
N ASP A 61 2.25 10.14 -2.64
CA ASP A 61 0.99 10.73 -3.12
C ASP A 61 -0.27 10.03 -2.58
N TRP A 62 -0.11 8.81 -2.03
CA TRP A 62 -1.22 7.95 -1.62
C TRP A 62 -0.93 7.26 -0.27
N GLU A 63 -1.98 7.11 0.53
CA GLU A 63 -2.01 6.33 1.76
C GLU A 63 -2.78 5.02 1.54
N LEU A 64 -2.22 3.90 2.00
CA LEU A 64 -2.88 2.59 1.97
C LEU A 64 -3.14 2.11 3.40
N ARG A 65 -4.42 1.96 3.74
CA ARG A 65 -4.87 1.59 5.09
C ARG A 65 -5.09 0.09 5.19
N CYS A 66 -4.45 -0.54 6.17
CA CYS A 66 -4.68 -1.96 6.45
C CYS A 66 -4.46 -2.31 7.93
N GLY A 67 -4.73 -3.57 8.26
CA GLY A 67 -4.60 -4.09 9.62
C GLY A 67 -5.79 -3.80 10.54
N PRO A 68 -5.74 -4.35 11.77
CA PRO A 68 -6.75 -4.07 12.78
C PRO A 68 -6.91 -2.57 12.98
N ASN A 69 -8.14 -2.07 12.86
CA ASN A 69 -8.49 -0.66 13.00
C ASN A 69 -7.71 0.30 12.07
N ASN A 70 -7.28 -0.16 10.88
CA ASN A 70 -6.54 0.66 9.91
C ASN A 70 -5.29 1.35 10.50
N ARG A 71 -4.61 0.63 11.39
CA ARG A 71 -3.43 1.14 12.09
C ARG A 71 -2.17 1.19 11.23
N PHE A 72 -2.11 0.44 10.13
CA PHE A 72 -1.00 0.48 9.18
C PHE A 72 -1.40 1.38 8.02
N ARG A 73 -0.54 2.33 7.67
CA ARG A 73 -0.75 3.40 6.70
C ARG A 73 0.53 3.68 5.93
#